data_AF-A0A8J2JVM8-F1
#
_entry.id   AF-A0A8J2JVM8-F1
#
_cell.length_a   1.000
_cell.length_b   1.000
_cell.length_c   1.000
_cell.angle_alpha   90.00
_cell.angle_beta   90.00
_cell.angle_gamma   90.00
#
_symmetry.space_group_name_H-M   'P 1'
#
loop_
_entity.id
_entity.type
_entity.pdbx_description
1 polymer ?
#
loop_
_entity_poly.entity_id
_entity_poly.type
_entity_poly.pdbx_seq_one_letter_code
_entity_poly.pdbx_strand_id
1 'polypeptide(L)'
;MSVTMKWLVFFLVIIKSCTTQNSRSHEKGVSNQQLENWTSEFGRMLYELSCSVTKYKELHNRFQHSNDGIVEKFDLNQMIDEILDEVNTFNSEKITAVKQLSAFAQQKAYEYLDKKSSDGYVETPEETDKKKKYYNAKMVQQMNDSLPNYVKLVDNAHFGEMVNLNLSTVHVPTSIYDQDENILEAIFWSKDLDVAFTSNYKSYPTLSWQYFGSSTGFLRQFPGA
;
A
#
# COMPACT_ATOMS: atom_id res chain seq x y z
N MET A 1 -96.33 45.58 6.72
CA MET A 1 -94.98 45.37 6.15
C MET A 1 -93.91 45.54 7.24
N SER A 2 -93.79 44.63 8.23
CA SER A 2 -92.71 44.71 9.25
C SER A 2 -92.65 43.49 10.18
N VAL A 3 -92.54 42.27 9.64
CA VAL A 3 -92.19 41.09 10.46
C VAL A 3 -91.24 40.17 9.67
N THR A 4 -91.55 39.92 8.40
CA THR A 4 -90.71 39.11 7.50
C THR A 4 -89.32 39.71 7.26
N MET A 5 -89.22 41.04 7.15
CA MET A 5 -87.93 41.74 6.96
C MET A 5 -87.05 41.70 8.21
N LYS A 6 -87.63 41.65 9.42
CA LYS A 6 -86.87 41.55 10.68
C LYS A 6 -86.28 40.16 10.87
N TRP A 7 -87.02 39.11 10.49
CA TRP A 7 -86.52 37.73 10.55
C TRP A 7 -85.41 37.48 9.53
N LEU A 8 -85.49 38.08 8.35
CA LEU A 8 -84.47 37.96 7.30
C LEU A 8 -83.15 38.65 7.69
N VAL A 9 -83.22 39.81 8.34
CA VAL A 9 -82.05 40.50 8.90
C VAL A 9 -81.44 39.69 10.05
N PHE A 10 -82.27 39.08 10.90
CA PHE A 10 -81.79 38.22 11.99
C PHE A 10 -81.10 36.95 11.46
N PHE A 11 -81.65 36.34 10.41
CA PHE A 11 -81.06 35.16 9.77
C PHE A 11 -79.74 35.50 9.06
N LEU A 12 -79.64 36.67 8.41
CA LEU A 12 -78.40 37.15 7.78
C LEU A 12 -77.31 37.49 8.81
N VAL A 13 -77.67 37.96 10.02
CA VAL A 13 -76.72 38.18 11.12
C VAL A 13 -76.21 36.85 11.68
N ILE A 14 -77.07 35.84 11.83
CA ILE A 14 -76.65 34.50 12.28
C ILE A 14 -75.75 33.82 11.24
N ILE A 15 -76.06 33.94 9.95
CA ILE A 15 -75.19 33.41 8.88
C ILE A 15 -73.83 34.13 8.88
N LYS A 16 -73.78 35.46 9.06
CA LYS A 16 -72.52 36.20 9.19
C LYS A 16 -71.72 35.82 10.43
N SER A 17 -72.36 35.52 11.56
CA SER A 17 -71.68 35.02 12.77
C SER A 17 -71.20 33.57 12.64
N CYS A 18 -71.81 32.76 11.77
CA CYS A 18 -71.41 31.37 11.57
C CYS A 18 -70.30 31.21 10.52
N THR A 19 -70.11 32.16 9.61
CA THR A 19 -69.04 32.12 8.58
C THR A 19 -67.71 32.77 8.99
N THR A 20 -67.58 33.33 10.20
CA THR A 20 -66.34 33.91 10.73
C THR A 20 -65.72 33.09 11.85
N GLN A 21 -65.79 31.76 11.74
CA GLN A 21 -64.87 30.83 12.41
C GLN A 21 -64.21 29.93 11.37
N ASN A 22 -63.67 30.53 10.32
CA ASN A 22 -62.56 29.93 9.58
C ASN A 22 -61.35 30.85 9.69
N SER A 23 -60.98 31.18 10.93
CA SER A 23 -59.58 31.45 11.22
C SER A 23 -58.86 30.14 10.95
N ARG A 24 -58.25 30.03 9.75
CA ARG A 24 -57.06 29.23 9.53
C ARG A 24 -56.21 29.41 10.78
N SER A 25 -56.18 28.39 11.63
CA SER A 25 -55.14 28.26 12.63
C SER A 25 -53.85 28.17 11.82
N HIS A 26 -53.19 29.31 11.65
CA HIS A 26 -51.74 29.28 11.51
C HIS A 26 -51.28 28.42 12.68
N GLU A 27 -50.82 27.21 12.39
CA GLU A 27 -50.00 26.45 13.33
C GLU A 27 -48.96 27.44 13.84
N LYS A 28 -49.09 27.86 15.10
CA LYS A 28 -48.04 28.60 15.76
C LYS A 28 -46.90 27.61 15.82
N GLY A 29 -45.99 27.70 14.85
CA GLY A 29 -44.77 26.91 14.83
C GLY A 29 -44.12 27.00 16.20
N VAL A 30 -43.52 25.89 16.62
CA VAL A 30 -42.84 25.74 17.92
C VAL A 30 -42.08 27.03 18.23
N SER A 31 -42.35 27.65 19.37
CA SER A 31 -41.67 28.90 19.71
C SER A 31 -40.17 28.62 19.87
N ASN A 32 -39.30 29.57 19.51
CA ASN A 32 -37.85 29.37 19.65
C ASN A 32 -37.46 28.98 21.08
N GLN A 33 -38.13 29.55 22.08
CA GLN A 33 -37.93 29.19 23.48
C GLN A 33 -38.34 27.74 23.81
N GLN A 34 -39.42 27.24 23.22
CA GLN A 34 -39.82 25.83 23.36
C GLN A 34 -38.85 24.89 22.66
N LEU A 35 -38.37 25.27 21.46
CA LEU A 35 -37.39 24.51 20.72
C LEU A 35 -36.04 24.44 21.45
N GLU A 36 -35.59 25.55 22.04
CA GLU A 36 -34.38 25.61 22.87
C GLU A 36 -34.51 24.71 24.11
N ASN A 37 -35.65 24.77 24.80
CA ASN A 37 -35.91 23.92 25.96
C ASN A 37 -35.93 22.43 25.59
N TRP A 38 -36.58 22.06 24.48
CA TRP A 38 -36.60 20.67 24.00
C TRP A 38 -35.22 20.19 23.57
N THR A 39 -34.47 21.02 22.86
CA THR A 39 -33.12 20.70 22.40
C THR A 39 -32.17 20.55 23.58
N SER A 40 -32.32 21.37 24.63
CA SER A 40 -31.54 21.27 25.86
C SER A 40 -31.86 20.00 26.64
N GLU A 41 -33.13 19.69 26.88
CA GLU A 41 -33.53 18.48 27.59
C GLU A 41 -33.15 17.21 26.83
N PHE A 42 -33.39 17.18 25.52
CA PHE A 42 -32.99 16.06 24.68
C PHE A 42 -31.46 15.90 24.67
N GLY A 43 -30.71 17.00 24.56
CA GLY A 43 -29.25 16.98 24.63
C GLY A 43 -28.73 16.44 25.97
N ARG A 44 -29.35 16.84 27.08
CA ARG A 44 -29.01 16.31 28.42
C ARG A 44 -29.29 14.82 28.52
N MET A 45 -30.47 14.37 28.06
CA MET A 45 -30.81 12.94 28.05
C MET A 45 -29.84 12.12 27.19
N LEU A 46 -29.48 12.63 26.01
CA LEU A 46 -28.54 11.95 25.12
C LEU A 46 -27.13 11.91 25.73
N TYR A 47 -26.69 12.98 26.39
CA TYR A 47 -25.42 13.00 27.12
C TYR A 47 -25.40 12.02 28.29
N GLU A 48 -26.48 11.95 29.08
CA GLU A 48 -26.62 11.01 30.19
C GLU A 48 -26.63 9.56 29.71
N LEU A 49 -27.38 9.27 28.63
CA LEU A 49 -27.38 7.97 27.98
C LEU A 49 -25.98 7.62 27.45
N SER A 50 -25.33 8.55 26.75
CA SER A 50 -23.98 8.36 26.23
C SER A 50 -22.99 8.08 27.34
N CYS A 51 -23.02 8.85 28.43
CA CYS A 51 -22.18 8.64 29.61
C CYS A 51 -22.45 7.28 30.30
N SER A 52 -23.71 6.84 30.35
CA SER A 52 -24.12 5.56 30.94
C SER A 52 -23.69 4.37 30.08
N VAL A 53 -23.92 4.44 28.76
CA VAL A 53 -23.59 3.38 27.80
C VAL A 53 -22.09 3.25 27.60
N THR A 54 -21.38 4.36 27.40
CA THR A 54 -19.91 4.37 27.20
C THR A 54 -19.13 4.18 28.49
N LYS A 55 -19.77 4.40 29.66
CA LYS A 55 -19.13 4.41 30.98
C LYS A 55 -17.89 5.30 31.05
N TYR A 56 -17.89 6.41 30.29
CA TYR A 56 -16.74 7.31 30.18
C TYR A 56 -16.17 7.74 31.55
N LYS A 57 -17.04 8.09 32.51
CA LYS A 57 -16.62 8.51 33.84
C LYS A 57 -15.88 7.41 34.60
N GLU A 58 -16.30 6.16 34.43
CA GLU A 58 -15.64 5.01 35.04
C GLU A 58 -14.28 4.76 34.40
N LEU A 59 -14.19 4.83 33.07
CA LEU A 59 -12.93 4.69 32.33
C LEU A 59 -11.93 5.79 32.70
N HIS A 60 -12.38 7.05 32.73
CA HIS A 60 -11.54 8.20 33.09
C HIS A 60 -11.02 8.09 34.52
N ASN A 61 -11.89 7.70 35.46
CA ASN A 61 -11.50 7.50 36.86
C ASN A 61 -10.47 6.36 37.00
N ARG A 62 -10.69 5.24 36.31
CA ARG A 62 -9.74 4.12 36.27
C ARG A 62 -8.40 4.53 35.67
N PHE A 63 -8.40 5.32 34.59
CA PHE A 63 -7.17 5.80 33.95
C PHE A 63 -6.37 6.75 34.85
N GLN A 64 -7.03 7.63 35.61
CA GLN A 64 -6.36 8.54 36.54
C GLN A 64 -5.77 7.86 37.76
N HIS A 65 -6.40 6.77 38.23
CA HIS A 65 -6.00 6.05 39.45
C HIS A 65 -5.24 4.75 39.17
N SER A 66 -5.09 4.37 37.90
CA SER A 66 -4.24 3.25 37.51
C SER A 66 -2.78 3.68 37.59
N ASN A 67 -2.00 3.02 38.43
CA ASN A 67 -0.54 3.18 38.47
C ASN A 67 0.18 2.42 37.34
N ASP A 68 -0.58 1.74 36.47
CA ASP A 68 -0.04 0.86 35.43
C ASP A 68 0.34 1.61 34.13
N GLY A 69 -0.05 2.88 33.98
CA GLY A 69 0.22 3.68 32.79
C GLY A 69 1.43 4.61 32.98
N ILE A 70 2.47 4.42 32.17
CA ILE A 70 3.61 5.35 32.11
C ILE A 70 3.25 6.46 31.12
N VAL A 71 3.09 7.70 31.61
CA VAL A 71 2.92 8.88 30.76
C VAL A 71 4.29 9.51 30.55
N GLU A 72 4.89 9.25 29.39
CA GLU A 72 6.16 9.83 29.01
C GLU A 72 5.95 11.12 28.20
N LYS A 73 6.79 12.12 28.45
CA LYS A 73 6.81 13.31 27.61
C LYS A 73 7.45 12.94 26.28
N PHE A 74 6.67 13.04 25.22
CA PHE A 74 7.16 12.82 23.87
C PHE A 74 7.93 14.05 23.38
N ASP A 75 9.24 13.89 23.15
CA ASP A 75 10.06 14.91 22.50
C ASP A 75 10.10 14.66 20.99
N LEU A 76 9.40 15.53 20.26
CA LEU A 76 9.30 15.42 18.81
C LEU A 76 10.65 15.61 18.11
N ASN A 77 11.53 16.47 18.64
CA ASN A 77 12.82 16.73 17.99
C ASN A 77 13.73 15.51 18.11
N GLN A 78 13.76 14.89 19.29
CA GLN A 78 14.50 13.65 19.49
C GLN A 78 14.03 12.54 18.56
N MET A 79 12.71 12.32 18.43
CA MET A 79 12.18 11.32 17.50
C MET A 79 12.53 11.65 16.04
N ILE A 80 12.50 12.93 15.64
CA ILE A 80 12.91 13.34 14.30
C ILE A 80 14.38 13.02 14.07
N ASP A 81 15.25 13.32 15.03
CA ASP A 81 16.68 13.02 14.92
C ASP A 81 16.93 11.49 14.83
N GLU A 82 16.23 10.69 15.62
CA GLU A 82 16.28 9.22 15.54
C GLU A 82 15.83 8.69 14.17
N ILE A 83 14.70 9.19 13.64
CA ILE A 83 14.22 8.84 12.30
C ILE A 83 15.24 9.24 11.23
N LEU A 84 15.83 10.43 11.35
CA LEU A 84 16.83 10.91 10.40
C LEU A 84 18.06 10.00 10.39
N ASP A 85 18.53 9.56 11.56
CA ASP A 85 19.65 8.63 11.68
C ASP A 85 19.34 7.25 11.10
N GLU A 86 18.15 6.70 11.35
CA GLU A 86 17.70 5.44 10.75
C GLU A 86 17.61 5.53 9.23
N VAL A 87 17.00 6.60 8.70
CA VAL A 87 16.87 6.84 7.25
C VAL A 87 18.23 7.02 6.60
N ASN A 88 19.15 7.75 7.24
CA ASN A 88 20.51 7.94 6.74
C ASN A 88 21.27 6.62 6.69
N THR A 89 21.19 5.81 7.74
CA THR A 89 21.81 4.49 7.81
C THR A 89 21.25 3.60 6.70
N PHE A 90 19.93 3.47 6.61
CA PHE A 90 19.27 2.66 5.59
C PHE A 90 19.60 3.08 4.16
N ASN A 91 19.65 4.39 3.90
CA ASN A 91 20.05 4.90 2.59
C ASN A 91 21.52 4.64 2.29
N SER A 92 22.40 4.74 3.29
CA SER A 92 23.82 4.45 3.12
C SER A 92 24.06 2.97 2.77
N GLU A 93 23.31 2.06 3.38
CA GLU A 93 23.34 0.61 3.08
C GLU A 93 22.86 0.33 1.65
N LYS A 94 21.72 0.92 1.24
CA LYS A 94 21.22 0.82 -0.13
C LYS A 94 22.22 1.32 -1.16
N ILE A 95 22.81 2.49 -0.92
CA ILE A 95 23.82 3.07 -1.82
C ILE A 95 25.02 2.13 -1.92
N THR A 96 25.45 1.55 -0.79
CA THR A 96 26.58 0.61 -0.76
C THR A 96 26.28 -0.67 -1.54
N ALA A 97 25.10 -1.26 -1.35
CA ALA A 97 24.66 -2.46 -2.08
C ALA A 97 24.61 -2.21 -3.60
N VAL A 98 24.07 -1.06 -4.03
CA VAL A 98 24.03 -0.66 -5.44
C VAL A 98 25.43 -0.45 -6.01
N LYS A 99 26.32 0.22 -5.28
CA LYS A 99 27.72 0.41 -5.70
C LYS A 99 28.46 -0.91 -5.85
N GLN A 100 28.30 -1.83 -4.90
CA GLN A 100 28.89 -3.17 -4.95
C GLN A 100 28.39 -3.96 -6.16
N LEU A 101 27.07 -3.98 -6.37
CA LEU A 101 26.47 -4.65 -7.52
C LEU A 101 26.96 -4.04 -8.85
N SER A 102 27.01 -2.71 -8.93
CA SER A 102 27.48 -2.00 -10.14
C SER A 102 28.95 -2.31 -10.44
N ALA A 103 29.83 -2.25 -9.43
CA ALA A 103 31.25 -2.55 -9.61
C ALA A 103 31.46 -4.01 -10.03
N PHE A 104 30.73 -4.94 -9.38
CA PHE A 104 30.78 -6.35 -9.72
C PHE A 104 30.25 -6.63 -11.14
N ALA A 105 29.18 -5.94 -11.55
CA ALA A 105 28.65 -6.06 -12.90
C ALA A 105 29.61 -5.54 -13.96
N GLN A 106 30.26 -4.40 -13.72
CA GLN A 106 31.31 -3.88 -14.61
C GLN A 106 32.46 -4.87 -14.72
N GLN A 107 32.97 -5.37 -13.59
CA GLN A 107 34.04 -6.35 -13.57
C GLN A 107 33.67 -7.60 -14.39
N LYS A 108 32.48 -8.18 -14.16
CA LYS A 108 32.03 -9.39 -14.88
C LYS A 108 31.81 -9.15 -16.37
N ALA A 109 31.30 -7.99 -16.74
CA ALA A 109 31.17 -7.61 -18.14
C ALA A 109 32.55 -7.51 -18.81
N TYR A 110 33.53 -6.86 -18.17
CA TYR A 110 34.89 -6.76 -18.71
C TYR A 110 35.59 -8.12 -18.80
N GLU A 111 35.49 -8.96 -17.76
CA GLU A 111 36.03 -10.33 -17.77
C GLU A 111 35.46 -11.15 -18.94
N TYR A 112 34.16 -11.03 -19.21
CA TYR A 112 33.51 -11.70 -20.33
C TYR A 112 33.99 -11.16 -21.69
N LEU A 113 34.09 -9.84 -21.84
CA LEU A 113 34.57 -9.21 -23.07
C LEU A 113 36.04 -9.54 -23.35
N ASP A 114 36.88 -9.53 -22.33
CA ASP A 114 38.31 -9.89 -22.43
C ASP A 114 38.45 -11.34 -22.89
N LYS A 115 37.73 -12.27 -22.25
CA LYS A 115 37.67 -13.69 -22.65
C LYS A 115 37.25 -13.86 -24.12
N LYS A 116 36.23 -13.10 -24.57
CA LYS A 116 35.72 -13.15 -25.95
C LYS A 116 36.72 -12.56 -26.97
N SER A 117 37.49 -11.55 -26.56
CA SER A 117 38.49 -10.89 -27.41
C SER A 117 39.83 -11.61 -27.51
N SER A 118 40.07 -12.59 -26.64
CA SER A 118 41.30 -13.39 -26.63
C SER A 118 41.44 -14.23 -27.90
N ASP A 119 42.62 -14.18 -28.52
CA ASP A 119 42.90 -14.87 -29.78
C ASP A 119 42.83 -16.39 -29.55
N GLY A 120 41.90 -17.06 -30.23
CA GLY A 120 41.58 -18.48 -30.02
C GLY A 120 40.35 -18.78 -29.15
N TYR A 121 39.53 -17.78 -28.79
CA TYR A 121 38.22 -18.03 -28.19
C TYR A 121 37.31 -18.80 -29.16
N VAL A 122 37.09 -20.08 -28.86
CA VAL A 122 36.09 -20.92 -29.54
C VAL A 122 35.04 -21.28 -28.49
N GLU A 123 33.82 -20.80 -28.70
CA GLU A 123 32.68 -21.24 -27.87
C GLU A 123 32.56 -22.76 -27.96
N THR A 124 32.65 -23.43 -26.81
CA THR A 124 32.42 -24.87 -26.77
C THR A 124 30.93 -25.16 -26.99
N PRO A 125 30.56 -26.30 -27.61
CA PRO A 125 29.15 -26.67 -27.77
C PRO A 125 28.36 -26.68 -26.44
N GLU A 126 29.05 -26.97 -25.33
CA GLU A 126 28.49 -26.94 -23.98
C GLU A 126 28.20 -25.50 -23.49
N GLU A 127 29.08 -24.55 -23.76
CA GLU A 127 28.84 -23.13 -23.46
C GLU A 127 27.67 -22.58 -24.28
N THR A 128 27.57 -22.96 -25.56
CA THR A 128 26.44 -22.56 -26.41
C THR A 128 25.10 -23.12 -25.91
N ASP A 129 25.06 -24.35 -25.40
CA ASP A 129 23.86 -24.93 -24.78
C ASP A 129 23.51 -24.24 -23.46
N LYS A 130 24.50 -23.91 -22.63
CA LYS A 130 24.31 -23.17 -21.37
C LYS A 130 23.84 -21.73 -21.60
N LYS A 131 24.32 -21.06 -22.66
CA LYS A 131 23.94 -19.69 -23.06
C LYS A 131 22.45 -19.57 -23.35
N LYS A 132 21.83 -20.64 -23.85
CA LYS A 132 20.39 -20.72 -24.13
C LYS A 132 19.53 -21.02 -22.89
N LYS A 133 20.14 -21.33 -21.74
CA LYS A 133 19.44 -21.73 -20.52
C LYS A 133 19.49 -20.61 -19.48
N TYR A 134 18.35 -19.96 -19.27
CA TYR A 134 18.13 -19.00 -18.20
C TYR A 134 16.72 -19.16 -17.61
N TYR A 135 16.51 -18.66 -16.39
CA TYR A 135 15.21 -18.70 -15.74
C TYR A 135 14.36 -17.52 -16.18
N ASN A 136 13.38 -17.76 -17.05
CA ASN A 136 12.46 -16.72 -17.50
C ASN A 136 11.40 -16.44 -16.43
N ALA A 137 11.30 -15.19 -15.97
CA ALA A 137 10.34 -14.75 -14.95
C ALA A 137 8.88 -15.05 -15.34
N LYS A 138 8.55 -15.06 -16.64
CA LYS A 138 7.20 -15.37 -17.12
C LYS A 138 6.83 -16.86 -16.98
N MET A 139 7.83 -17.74 -16.91
CA MET A 139 7.64 -19.19 -16.94
C MET A 139 8.03 -19.88 -15.64
N VAL A 140 8.84 -19.26 -14.77
CA VAL A 140 9.37 -19.91 -13.57
C VAL A 140 8.28 -20.40 -12.63
N GLN A 141 7.17 -19.66 -12.50
CA GLN A 141 6.01 -20.05 -11.68
C GLN A 141 5.21 -21.22 -12.28
N GLN A 142 5.35 -21.46 -13.59
CA GLN A 142 4.67 -22.56 -14.29
C GLN A 142 5.53 -23.83 -14.33
N MET A 143 6.79 -23.75 -13.87
CA MET A 143 7.67 -24.92 -13.83
C MET A 143 7.23 -25.87 -12.74
N ASN A 144 7.25 -27.16 -13.05
CA ASN A 144 6.97 -28.24 -12.10
C ASN A 144 8.21 -29.10 -11.87
N ASP A 145 8.22 -29.88 -10.79
CA ASP A 145 9.31 -30.78 -10.38
C ASP A 145 9.69 -31.82 -11.45
N SER A 146 8.86 -32.00 -12.50
CA SER A 146 9.12 -32.93 -13.60
C SER A 146 10.00 -32.33 -14.70
N LEU A 147 10.23 -31.02 -14.71
CA LEU A 147 11.09 -30.35 -15.66
C LEU A 147 12.56 -30.37 -15.20
N PRO A 148 13.52 -30.67 -16.08
CA PRO A 148 14.94 -30.72 -15.72
C PRO A 148 15.52 -29.37 -15.27
N ASN A 149 14.88 -28.25 -15.61
CA ASN A 149 15.26 -26.90 -15.20
C ASN A 149 14.35 -26.33 -14.09
N TYR A 150 13.66 -27.20 -13.34
CA TYR A 150 12.78 -26.77 -12.27
C TYR A 150 13.53 -26.00 -11.18
N VAL A 151 12.94 -24.88 -10.76
CA VAL A 151 13.39 -24.09 -9.63
C VAL A 151 12.36 -24.18 -8.53
N LYS A 152 12.80 -24.60 -7.34
CA LYS A 152 11.97 -24.55 -6.15
C LYS A 152 11.79 -23.09 -5.70
N LEU A 153 10.56 -22.60 -5.78
CA LEU A 153 10.15 -21.33 -5.17
C LEU A 153 9.64 -21.61 -3.75
N VAL A 154 9.91 -20.70 -2.82
CA VAL A 154 9.50 -20.80 -1.42
C VAL A 154 8.75 -19.54 -1.04
N ASP A 155 7.59 -19.70 -0.42
CA ASP A 155 6.81 -18.58 0.10
C ASP A 155 7.65 -17.77 1.11
N ASN A 156 7.73 -16.46 0.90
CA ASN A 156 8.55 -15.57 1.71
C ASN A 156 7.76 -14.33 2.12
N ALA A 157 7.49 -14.20 3.42
CA ALA A 157 6.73 -13.09 3.99
C ALA A 157 7.36 -11.71 3.74
N HIS A 158 8.68 -11.61 3.59
CA HIS A 158 9.36 -10.34 3.29
C HIS A 158 9.05 -9.82 1.89
N PHE A 159 8.83 -10.73 0.93
CA PHE A 159 8.53 -10.39 -0.46
C PHE A 159 7.04 -10.51 -0.80
N GLY A 160 6.26 -11.21 0.02
CA GLY A 160 4.83 -11.43 -0.18
C GLY A 160 4.51 -12.40 -1.32
N GLU A 161 5.50 -13.12 -1.83
CA GLU A 161 5.39 -14.03 -2.98
C GLU A 161 6.31 -15.25 -2.81
N MET A 162 6.11 -16.27 -3.66
CA MET A 162 7.00 -17.42 -3.74
C MET A 162 8.27 -17.04 -4.51
N VAL A 163 9.41 -17.05 -3.82
CA VAL A 163 10.69 -16.59 -4.38
C VAL A 163 11.80 -17.61 -4.19
N ASN A 164 12.89 -17.47 -4.95
CA ASN A 164 14.13 -18.21 -4.76
C ASN A 164 15.27 -17.26 -4.35
N LEU A 165 15.80 -17.46 -3.14
CA LEU A 165 16.87 -16.62 -2.58
C LEU A 165 18.28 -16.98 -3.07
N ASN A 166 18.44 -17.96 -3.97
CA ASN A 166 19.74 -18.41 -4.47
C ASN A 166 19.99 -18.05 -5.95
N LEU A 167 18.96 -17.64 -6.68
CA LEU A 167 19.05 -17.34 -8.11
C LEU A 167 18.19 -16.14 -8.47
N SER A 168 18.55 -15.47 -9.57
CA SER A 168 17.73 -14.43 -10.19
C SER A 168 16.94 -14.97 -11.39
N THR A 169 15.82 -14.31 -11.68
CA THR A 169 15.04 -14.54 -12.90
C THR A 169 15.24 -13.40 -13.89
N VAL A 170 15.02 -13.67 -15.17
CA VAL A 170 15.18 -12.72 -16.27
C VAL A 170 13.84 -12.49 -16.93
N HIS A 171 13.49 -11.21 -17.06
CA HIS A 171 12.34 -10.75 -17.80
C HIS A 171 12.79 -10.12 -19.13
N VAL A 172 12.37 -10.74 -20.24
CA VAL A 172 12.51 -10.20 -21.59
C VAL A 172 11.16 -9.64 -22.04
N PRO A 173 11.05 -8.34 -22.39
CA PRO A 173 9.83 -7.75 -22.93
C PRO A 173 9.36 -8.45 -24.21
N THR A 174 8.05 -8.47 -24.45
CA THR A 174 7.46 -9.19 -25.59
C THR A 174 7.85 -8.59 -26.95
N SER A 175 8.21 -7.31 -26.99
CA SER A 175 8.67 -6.64 -28.21
C SER A 175 10.08 -7.05 -28.66
N ILE A 176 10.80 -7.80 -27.82
CA ILE A 176 12.19 -8.18 -28.03
C ILE A 176 12.27 -9.71 -28.20
N TYR A 177 13.03 -10.16 -29.19
CA TYR A 177 13.22 -11.59 -29.43
C TYR A 177 14.23 -12.17 -28.45
N ASP A 178 13.80 -13.13 -27.63
CA ASP A 178 14.57 -13.66 -26.50
C ASP A 178 15.68 -14.65 -26.90
N GLN A 179 15.68 -15.12 -28.16
CA GLN A 179 16.75 -15.93 -28.73
C GLN A 179 17.76 -15.11 -29.56
N ASP A 180 17.70 -13.77 -29.50
CA ASP A 180 18.75 -12.92 -30.07
C ASP A 180 20.09 -13.23 -29.39
N GLU A 181 21.13 -13.45 -30.19
CA GLU A 181 22.44 -13.82 -29.70
C GLU A 181 23.03 -12.78 -28.75
N ASN A 182 22.84 -11.48 -29.02
CA ASN A 182 23.36 -10.41 -28.16
C ASN A 182 22.68 -10.41 -26.78
N ILE A 183 21.39 -10.75 -26.74
CA ILE A 183 20.62 -10.83 -25.51
C ILE A 183 21.04 -12.07 -24.74
N LEU A 184 21.15 -13.22 -25.40
CA LEU A 184 21.60 -14.45 -24.75
C LEU A 184 23.02 -14.32 -24.19
N GLU A 185 23.93 -13.64 -24.89
CA GLU A 185 25.25 -13.28 -24.36
C GLU A 185 25.16 -12.44 -23.08
N ALA A 186 24.34 -11.40 -23.14
CA ALA A 186 24.20 -10.48 -22.03
C ALA A 186 23.53 -11.12 -20.81
N ILE A 187 22.55 -11.99 -21.04
CA ILE A 187 21.95 -12.85 -20.01
C ILE A 187 22.98 -13.82 -19.46
N PHE A 188 23.80 -14.42 -20.30
CA PHE A 188 24.77 -15.44 -19.90
C PHE A 188 25.83 -14.89 -18.95
N TRP A 189 26.52 -13.80 -19.31
CA TRP A 189 27.55 -13.24 -18.41
C TRP A 189 26.93 -12.62 -17.15
N SER A 190 25.73 -12.04 -17.25
CA SER A 190 25.05 -11.44 -16.08
C SER A 190 24.51 -12.47 -15.09
N LYS A 191 24.56 -13.77 -15.41
CA LYS A 191 24.24 -14.84 -14.45
C LYS A 191 25.13 -14.78 -13.20
N ASP A 192 26.39 -14.38 -13.36
CA ASP A 192 27.34 -14.32 -12.25
C ASP A 192 26.95 -13.27 -11.19
N LEU A 193 26.06 -12.32 -11.54
CA LEU A 193 25.52 -11.33 -10.60
C LEU A 193 24.74 -11.94 -9.44
N ASP A 194 24.28 -13.19 -9.55
CA ASP A 194 23.60 -13.92 -8.47
C ASP A 194 24.44 -13.94 -7.18
N VAL A 195 25.76 -13.99 -7.30
CA VAL A 195 26.69 -13.93 -6.16
C VAL A 195 26.61 -12.57 -5.46
N ALA A 196 26.62 -11.48 -6.21
CA ALA A 196 26.52 -10.12 -5.67
C ALA A 196 25.13 -9.88 -5.06
N PHE A 197 24.06 -10.29 -5.74
CA PHE A 197 22.71 -10.18 -5.21
C PHE A 197 22.53 -10.91 -3.88
N THR A 198 23.00 -12.15 -3.82
CA THR A 198 22.93 -12.98 -2.61
C THR A 198 23.81 -12.41 -1.50
N SER A 199 25.00 -11.89 -1.83
CA SER A 199 25.90 -11.24 -0.87
C SER A 199 25.30 -9.97 -0.26
N ASN A 200 24.66 -9.15 -1.10
CA ASN A 200 23.95 -7.95 -0.66
C ASN A 200 22.80 -8.31 0.29
N TYR A 201 21.99 -9.32 -0.06
CA TYR A 201 20.87 -9.74 0.77
C TYR A 201 21.32 -10.35 2.11
N LYS A 202 22.43 -11.10 2.11
CA LYS A 202 23.03 -11.63 3.35
C LYS A 202 23.58 -10.51 4.25
N SER A 203 24.15 -9.46 3.65
CA SER A 203 24.65 -8.30 4.39
C SER A 203 23.51 -7.43 4.93
N TYR A 204 22.46 -7.25 4.13
CA TYR A 204 21.34 -6.36 4.41
C TYR A 204 19.99 -7.10 4.16
N PRO A 205 19.48 -7.87 5.14
CA PRO A 205 18.26 -8.66 4.98
C PRO A 205 16.98 -7.84 4.78
N THR A 206 17.02 -6.54 5.10
CA THR A 206 15.91 -5.60 4.90
C THR A 206 15.78 -5.15 3.45
N LEU A 207 16.75 -5.46 2.58
CA LEU A 207 16.65 -5.17 1.15
C LEU A 207 15.47 -5.92 0.55
N SER A 208 14.66 -5.17 -0.22
CA SER A 208 13.63 -5.74 -1.07
C SER A 208 14.25 -6.26 -2.37
N TRP A 209 13.55 -6.11 -3.49
CA TRP A 209 14.01 -6.55 -4.80
C TRP A 209 15.26 -5.82 -5.26
N GLN A 210 16.16 -6.57 -5.90
CA GLN A 210 17.35 -6.06 -6.57
C GLN A 210 17.21 -6.29 -8.07
N TYR A 211 17.66 -5.31 -8.86
CA TYR A 211 17.48 -5.31 -10.31
C TYR A 211 18.76 -4.98 -11.04
N PHE A 212 18.96 -5.65 -12.17
CA PHE A 212 19.96 -5.30 -13.17
C PHE A 212 19.25 -5.11 -14.52
N GLY A 213 19.23 -3.88 -15.01
CA GLY A 213 18.71 -3.54 -16.34
C GLY A 213 19.84 -3.59 -17.36
N SER A 214 19.70 -4.45 -18.37
CA SER A 214 20.67 -4.53 -19.46
C SER A 214 20.36 -3.52 -20.55
N SER A 215 21.39 -2.95 -21.16
CA SER A 215 21.27 -2.10 -22.36
C SER A 215 20.71 -2.85 -23.57
N THR A 216 20.79 -4.19 -23.57
CA THR A 216 20.20 -5.06 -24.59
C THR A 216 18.68 -5.23 -24.46
N GLY A 217 18.09 -4.76 -23.35
CA GLY A 217 16.63 -4.67 -23.20
C GLY A 217 15.97 -5.75 -22.34
N PHE A 218 16.73 -6.53 -21.57
CA PHE A 218 16.18 -7.41 -20.53
C PHE A 218 16.40 -6.84 -19.13
N LEU A 219 15.59 -7.33 -18.18
CA LEU A 219 15.70 -7.05 -16.75
C LEU A 219 16.01 -8.35 -16.02
N ARG A 220 17.03 -8.34 -15.15
CA ARG A 220 17.31 -9.44 -14.21
C ARG A 220 16.87 -9.02 -12.81
N GLN A 221 16.15 -9.88 -12.12
CA GLN A 221 15.50 -9.60 -10.84
C GLN A 221 15.91 -10.65 -9.81
N PHE A 222 16.29 -10.20 -8.62
CA PHE A 222 16.57 -11.03 -7.46
C PHE A 222 15.71 -10.58 -6.26
N PRO A 223 15.17 -11.51 -5.45
CA PRO A 223 15.21 -12.96 -5.63
C PRO A 223 14.44 -13.42 -6.88
N GLY A 224 14.68 -14.64 -7.34
CA GLY A 224 14.01 -15.17 -8.51
C GLY A 224 12.53 -15.44 -8.23
N ALA A 225 11.64 -14.85 -9.01
CA ALA A 225 10.18 -15.01 -8.93
C ALA A 225 9.54 -15.08 -10.31
#